data_AF-A0A2V8C051-F1
#
_entry.id   AF-A0A2V8C051-F1
#
_cell.length_a   1.000
_cell.length_b   1.000
_cell.length_c   1.000
_cell.angle_alpha   90.00
_cell.angle_beta   90.00
_cell.angle_gamma   90.00
#
_symmetry.space_group_name_H-M   'P 1'
#
loop_
_entity.id
_entity.type
_entity.pdbx_description
1 polymer ?
#
loop_
_entity_poly.entity_id
_entity_poly.type
_entity_poly.pdbx_seq_one_letter_code
_entity_poly.pdbx_strand_id
1 'polypeptide(L)'
;MAHIVGPTGRVFALEVDEALAKKAKSNLAAFGWAEVRHGNGTEPLRERFDAIFMHAGVTHPLDAWLDALTADGRLVLPITASMPQMERISKGFMFVITKNGAEAFDARPLNLLAIITAIGLRDDALNSAIGAALMKGPLAPVNRLRRDSHEPGPACWLHGPTFCLGM
;
A
#
# COMPACT_ATOMS: atom_id res chain seq x y z
N MET A 1 -11.31 5.36 -14.99
CA MET A 1 -9.94 5.82 -14.66
C MET A 1 -9.64 7.21 -15.23
N ALA A 2 -9.91 7.52 -16.50
CA ALA A 2 -9.80 8.91 -17.03
C ALA A 2 -10.50 9.96 -16.14
N HIS A 3 -11.72 9.63 -15.68
CA HIS A 3 -12.48 10.49 -14.76
C HIS A 3 -11.89 10.58 -13.34
N ILE A 4 -10.96 9.70 -12.95
CA ILE A 4 -10.35 9.68 -11.62
C ILE A 4 -9.21 10.71 -11.53
N VAL A 5 -8.49 10.94 -12.63
CA VAL A 5 -7.34 11.86 -12.69
C VAL A 5 -7.70 13.23 -13.28
N GLY A 6 -8.91 13.39 -13.81
CA GLY A 6 -9.35 14.63 -14.45
C GLY A 6 -8.73 14.85 -15.84
N PRO A 7 -9.06 15.98 -16.51
CA PRO A 7 -8.70 16.21 -17.91
C PRO A 7 -7.19 16.39 -18.16
N THR A 8 -6.42 16.78 -17.13
CA THR A 8 -4.98 17.02 -17.23
C THR A 8 -4.14 15.99 -16.46
N GLY A 9 -4.79 15.04 -15.79
CA GLY A 9 -4.10 14.05 -14.97
C GLY A 9 -3.60 12.86 -15.78
N ARG A 10 -2.72 12.08 -15.15
CA ARG A 10 -2.13 10.88 -15.73
C ARG A 10 -2.11 9.74 -14.74
N VAL A 11 -2.11 8.52 -15.25
CA VAL A 11 -1.90 7.29 -14.49
C VAL A 11 -0.58 6.68 -14.90
N PHE A 12 0.28 6.46 -13.92
CA PHE A 12 1.51 5.72 -14.10
C PHE A 12 1.38 4.36 -13.41
N ALA A 13 1.49 3.28 -14.17
CA ALA A 13 1.38 1.91 -13.67
C ALA A 13 2.73 1.19 -13.77
N LEU A 14 3.14 0.59 -12.67
CA LEU A 14 4.27 -0.35 -12.60
C LEU A 14 3.73 -1.77 -12.47
N GLU A 15 4.25 -2.66 -13.30
CA GLU A 15 3.99 -4.09 -13.25
C GLU A 15 5.32 -4.83 -13.26
N VAL A 16 5.50 -5.78 -12.34
CA VAL A 16 6.75 -6.52 -12.16
C VAL A 16 6.87 -7.68 -13.15
N ASP A 17 5.74 -8.21 -13.65
CA ASP A 17 5.74 -9.23 -14.68
C ASP A 17 5.77 -8.59 -16.09
N GLU A 18 6.84 -8.83 -16.84
CA GLU A 18 7.04 -8.24 -18.17
C GLU A 18 5.90 -8.57 -19.16
N ALA A 19 5.38 -9.80 -19.11
CA ALA A 19 4.33 -10.23 -20.02
C ALA A 19 3.00 -9.53 -19.71
N LEU A 20 2.66 -9.40 -18.42
CA LEU A 20 1.51 -8.62 -17.97
C LEU A 20 1.66 -7.14 -18.28
N ALA A 21 2.85 -6.55 -18.07
CA ALA A 21 3.14 -5.16 -18.40
C ALA A 21 2.93 -4.89 -19.89
N LYS A 22 3.46 -5.76 -20.77
CA LYS A 22 3.27 -5.66 -22.22
C LYS A 22 1.80 -5.77 -22.61
N LYS A 23 1.06 -6.70 -21.99
CA LYS A 23 -0.37 -6.87 -22.25
C LYS A 23 -1.18 -5.67 -21.80
N ALA A 24 -0.91 -5.13 -20.60
CA ALA A 24 -1.54 -3.94 -20.07
C ALA A 24 -1.26 -2.71 -20.96
N LYS A 25 -0.01 -2.53 -21.40
CA LYS A 25 0.35 -1.46 -22.35
C LYS A 25 -0.45 -1.56 -23.66
N SER A 26 -0.59 -2.75 -24.22
CA SER A 26 -1.40 -2.96 -25.42
C SER A 26 -2.89 -2.67 -25.18
N ASN A 27 -3.44 -3.12 -24.05
CA ASN A 27 -4.85 -2.91 -23.73
C ASN A 27 -5.16 -1.43 -23.44
N LEU A 28 -4.16 -0.67 -22.99
CA LEU A 28 -4.31 0.74 -22.62
C LEU A 28 -3.83 1.73 -23.69
N ALA A 29 -3.40 1.25 -24.88
CA ALA A 29 -2.78 2.07 -25.91
C ALA A 29 -3.67 3.23 -26.43
N ALA A 30 -4.99 3.08 -26.37
CA ALA A 30 -5.93 4.12 -26.78
C ALA A 30 -6.08 5.26 -25.73
N PHE A 31 -5.53 5.09 -24.53
CA PHE A 31 -5.66 6.04 -23.43
C PHE A 31 -4.36 6.81 -23.22
N GLY A 32 -4.20 7.95 -23.89
CA GLY A 32 -2.98 8.78 -23.79
C GLY A 32 -2.64 9.31 -22.40
N TRP A 33 -3.55 9.23 -21.44
CA TRP A 33 -3.33 9.58 -20.03
C TRP A 33 -2.78 8.42 -19.19
N ALA A 34 -2.66 7.21 -19.74
CA ALA A 34 -2.15 6.03 -19.04
C ALA A 34 -0.78 5.62 -19.60
N GLU A 35 0.20 5.49 -18.71
CA GLU A 35 1.51 4.93 -19.02
C GLU A 35 1.72 3.66 -18.19
N VAL A 36 2.15 2.58 -18.85
CA VAL A 36 2.52 1.31 -18.20
C VAL A 36 4.00 1.06 -18.44
N ARG A 37 4.74 0.80 -17.36
CA ARG A 37 6.14 0.36 -17.41
C ARG A 37 6.31 -0.99 -16.71
N HIS A 38 7.10 -1.86 -17.32
CA HIS A 38 7.67 -2.99 -16.61
C HIS A 38 8.70 -2.47 -15.61
N GLY A 39 8.58 -2.86 -14.34
CA GLY A 39 9.50 -2.43 -13.30
C GLY A 39 9.08 -2.88 -11.90
N ASN A 40 10.03 -2.79 -10.98
CA ASN A 40 9.81 -3.16 -9.59
C ASN A 40 9.29 -1.97 -8.78
N GLY A 41 8.07 -2.08 -8.26
CA GLY A 41 7.45 -1.07 -7.42
C GLY A 41 8.15 -0.83 -6.07
N THR A 42 9.17 -1.62 -5.70
CA THR A 42 9.98 -1.39 -4.49
C THR A 42 11.16 -0.45 -4.70
N GLU A 43 11.51 -0.16 -5.96
CA GLU A 43 12.59 0.78 -6.26
C GLU A 43 12.16 2.23 -6.00
N PRO A 44 13.11 3.14 -5.70
CA PRO A 44 12.81 4.55 -5.51
C PRO A 44 12.03 5.14 -6.69
N LEU A 45 10.84 5.68 -6.39
CA LEU A 45 10.01 6.34 -7.37
C LEU A 45 10.61 7.71 -7.72
N ARG A 46 10.72 8.00 -9.01
CA ARG A 46 11.46 9.18 -9.54
C ARG A 46 10.64 10.47 -9.58
N GLU A 47 9.39 10.43 -9.17
CA GLU A 47 8.47 11.56 -9.20
C GLU A 47 7.57 11.55 -7.95
N ARG A 48 6.74 12.58 -7.80
CA ARG A 48 5.75 12.68 -6.73
C ARG A 48 4.34 12.40 -7.26
N PHE A 49 3.49 11.84 -6.41
CA PHE A 49 2.14 11.41 -6.77
C PHE A 49 1.10 11.93 -5.78
N ASP A 50 -0.04 12.39 -6.32
CA ASP A 50 -1.22 12.74 -5.51
C ASP A 50 -1.94 11.52 -4.95
N ALA A 51 -1.79 10.38 -5.62
CA ALA A 51 -2.29 9.11 -5.16
C ALA A 51 -1.40 7.96 -5.62
N ILE A 52 -1.16 7.00 -4.72
CA ILE A 52 -0.52 5.72 -5.01
C ILE A 52 -1.50 4.62 -4.63
N PHE A 53 -1.67 3.65 -5.53
CA PHE A 53 -2.52 2.48 -5.28
C PHE A 53 -1.70 1.20 -5.43
N MET A 54 -1.56 0.46 -4.34
CA MET A 54 -0.96 -0.87 -4.33
C MET A 54 -2.07 -1.93 -4.44
N HIS A 55 -2.07 -2.70 -5.52
CA HIS A 55 -3.08 -3.74 -5.76
C HIS A 55 -2.55 -5.16 -5.49
N ALA A 56 -1.81 -5.33 -4.39
CA ALA A 56 -1.36 -6.62 -3.89
C ALA A 56 -1.11 -6.53 -2.39
N GLY A 57 -1.39 -7.61 -1.65
CA GLY A 57 -1.28 -7.70 -0.20
C GLY A 57 0.17 -7.60 0.27
N VAL A 58 0.48 -6.54 1.00
CA VAL A 58 1.78 -6.28 1.63
C VAL A 58 1.67 -6.40 3.15
N THR A 59 2.80 -6.40 3.85
CA THR A 59 2.81 -6.36 5.33
C THR A 59 3.00 -4.95 5.89
N HIS A 60 3.51 -4.02 5.07
CA HIS A 60 3.79 -2.65 5.48
C HIS A 60 3.87 -1.72 4.26
N PRO A 61 3.66 -0.41 4.46
CA PRO A 61 4.06 0.59 3.46
C PRO A 61 5.58 0.71 3.40
N LEU A 62 6.15 0.90 2.21
CA LEU A 62 7.55 1.29 2.06
C LEU A 62 7.72 2.80 2.23
N ASP A 63 8.85 3.21 2.82
CA ASP A 63 9.23 4.62 2.94
C ASP A 63 9.28 5.30 1.58
N ALA A 64 9.80 4.62 0.56
CA ALA A 64 9.84 5.13 -0.81
C ALA A 64 8.44 5.49 -1.37
N TRP A 65 7.38 4.79 -0.95
CA TRP A 65 6.01 5.13 -1.36
C TRP A 65 5.49 6.35 -0.62
N LEU A 66 5.73 6.42 0.70
CA LEU A 66 5.31 7.54 1.55
C LEU A 66 6.04 8.84 1.17
N ASP A 67 7.34 8.75 0.84
CA ASP A 67 8.17 9.87 0.40
C ASP A 67 7.80 10.35 -1.00
N ALA A 68 7.27 9.47 -1.83
CA ALA A 68 6.79 9.79 -3.16
C ALA A 68 5.41 10.48 -3.15
N LEU A 69 4.72 10.59 -2.02
CA LEU A 69 3.47 11.35 -1.95
C LEU A 69 3.72 12.87 -1.97
N THR A 70 2.88 13.58 -2.74
CA THR A 70 2.73 15.04 -2.61
C THR A 70 2.18 15.41 -1.24
N ALA A 71 2.22 16.70 -0.88
CA ALA A 71 1.45 17.18 0.27
C ALA A 71 -0.04 16.86 0.03
N ASP A 72 -0.71 16.30 1.04
CA ASP A 72 -2.11 15.83 0.96
C ASP A 72 -2.32 14.62 0.03
N GLY A 73 -1.22 14.03 -0.44
CA GLY A 73 -1.21 12.80 -1.24
C GLY A 73 -1.67 11.58 -0.44
N ARG A 74 -2.25 10.60 -1.14
CA ARG A 74 -2.83 9.40 -0.51
C ARG A 74 -2.22 8.11 -1.01
N LEU A 75 -1.78 7.25 -0.09
CA LEU A 75 -1.43 5.87 -0.38
C LEU A 75 -2.59 4.96 0.02
N VAL A 76 -3.06 4.16 -0.93
CA VAL A 76 -4.08 3.14 -0.71
C VAL A 76 -3.43 1.78 -0.92
N LEU A 77 -3.39 0.97 0.14
CA LEU A 77 -2.70 -0.31 0.13
C LEU A 77 -3.39 -1.34 1.04
N PRO A 78 -3.40 -2.62 0.65
CA PRO A 78 -3.86 -3.70 1.52
C PRO A 78 -2.72 -4.17 2.45
N ILE A 79 -2.93 -4.07 3.75
CA ILE A 79 -2.04 -4.64 4.77
C ILE A 79 -2.65 -5.95 5.25
N THR A 80 -1.96 -7.05 4.95
CA THR A 80 -2.52 -8.39 5.01
C THR A 80 -1.55 -9.40 5.65
N ALA A 81 -2.11 -10.45 6.23
CA ALA A 81 -1.39 -11.66 6.62
C ALA A 81 -1.69 -12.80 5.63
N SER A 82 -0.70 -13.68 5.42
CA SER A 82 -0.83 -14.89 4.60
C SER A 82 -1.88 -15.81 5.21
N MET A 83 -2.66 -16.47 4.34
CA MET A 83 -3.60 -17.50 4.79
C MET A 83 -2.95 -18.87 4.66
N PRO A 84 -2.86 -19.68 5.74
CA PRO A 84 -2.12 -20.95 5.72
C PRO A 84 -2.56 -21.95 4.66
N GLN A 85 -3.83 -21.88 4.22
CA GLN A 85 -4.40 -22.76 3.19
C GLN A 85 -4.46 -22.13 1.79
N MET A 86 -3.99 -20.89 1.62
CA MET A 86 -4.00 -20.18 0.33
C MET A 86 -2.72 -19.38 0.15
N GLU A 87 -1.66 -20.03 -0.32
CA GLU A 87 -0.32 -19.44 -0.41
C GLU A 87 -0.25 -18.16 -1.27
N ARG A 88 -1.15 -18.02 -2.25
CA ARG A 88 -1.19 -16.86 -3.17
C ARG A 88 -2.18 -15.78 -2.77
N ILE A 89 -2.96 -15.99 -1.71
CA ILE A 89 -3.97 -15.05 -1.23
C ILE A 89 -3.69 -14.70 0.23
N SER A 90 -3.70 -13.41 0.51
CA SER A 90 -3.55 -12.87 1.85
C SER A 90 -4.81 -12.12 2.26
N LYS A 91 -5.07 -12.04 3.56
CA LYS A 91 -6.27 -11.41 4.12
C LYS A 91 -5.88 -10.32 5.11
N GLY A 92 -6.62 -9.22 5.11
CA GLY A 92 -6.40 -8.11 6.02
C GLY A 92 -7.30 -6.94 5.73
N PHE A 93 -6.80 -5.72 5.92
CA PHE A 93 -7.57 -4.50 5.68
C PHE A 93 -6.96 -3.68 4.55
N MET A 94 -7.82 -3.06 3.75
CA MET A 94 -7.42 -1.97 2.87
C MET A 94 -7.22 -0.73 3.72
N PHE A 95 -6.05 -0.09 3.66
CA PHE A 95 -5.75 1.15 4.35
C PHE A 95 -5.71 2.31 3.37
N VAL A 96 -6.16 3.47 3.85
CA VAL A 96 -5.81 4.77 3.26
C VAL A 96 -4.89 5.48 4.23
N ILE A 97 -3.73 5.87 3.73
CA ILE A 97 -2.75 6.69 4.44
C ILE A 97 -2.70 8.03 3.70
N THR A 98 -3.00 9.12 4.40
CA THR A 98 -2.97 10.49 3.85
C THR A 98 -1.78 11.22 4.46
N LYS A 99 -0.94 11.80 3.62
CA LYS A 99 0.16 12.65 4.06
C LYS A 99 -0.37 14.04 4.39
N ASN A 100 -0.22 14.49 5.62
CA ASN A 100 -0.65 15.82 6.07
C ASN A 100 0.58 16.71 6.22
N GLY A 101 0.82 17.60 5.25
CA GLY A 101 2.01 18.45 5.22
C GLY A 101 3.30 17.67 4.94
N ALA A 102 4.38 18.01 5.66
CA ALA A 102 5.72 17.49 5.35
C ALA A 102 5.94 16.05 5.84
N GLU A 103 5.52 15.73 7.07
CA GLU A 103 5.95 14.49 7.76
C GLU A 103 4.84 13.73 8.50
N ALA A 104 3.64 14.30 8.66
CA ALA A 104 2.55 13.65 9.38
C ALA A 104 1.72 12.77 8.45
N PHE A 105 1.21 11.65 8.98
CA PHE A 105 0.36 10.72 8.22
C PHE A 105 -0.87 10.29 9.03
N ASP A 106 -2.05 10.59 8.53
CA ASP A 106 -3.27 9.95 9.00
C ASP A 106 -3.38 8.58 8.33
N ALA A 107 -3.86 7.57 9.04
CA ALA A 107 -4.06 6.24 8.49
C ALA A 107 -5.39 5.68 8.99
N ARG A 108 -6.19 5.09 8.11
CA ARG A 108 -7.44 4.43 8.52
C ARG A 108 -7.71 3.19 7.69
N PRO A 109 -8.28 2.13 8.28
CA PRO A 109 -8.80 1.02 7.50
C PRO A 109 -10.08 1.44 6.75
N LEU A 110 -10.35 0.80 5.63
CA LEU A 110 -11.59 0.91 4.87
C LEU A 110 -12.48 -0.31 5.09
N ASN A 111 -12.00 -1.47 4.65
CA ASN A 111 -12.74 -2.70 4.65
C ASN A 111 -11.78 -3.89 4.78
N LEU A 112 -12.32 -5.00 5.28
CA LEU A 112 -11.64 -6.29 5.22
C LEU A 112 -11.65 -6.79 3.76
N LEU A 113 -10.56 -7.41 3.33
CA LEU A 113 -10.44 -8.02 2.01
C LEU A 113 -9.51 -9.23 2.01
N ALA A 114 -9.64 -10.06 0.98
CA ALA A 114 -8.63 -11.03 0.57
C ALA A 114 -8.13 -10.66 -0.83
N ILE A 115 -6.83 -10.70 -1.05
CA ILE A 115 -6.19 -10.23 -2.29
C ILE A 115 -4.92 -11.05 -2.59
N ILE A 116 -4.48 -11.04 -3.84
CA ILE A 116 -3.20 -11.62 -4.25
C ILE A 116 -2.05 -11.13 -3.37
N THR A 117 -1.16 -12.03 -2.99
CA THR A 117 0.01 -11.73 -2.15
C THR A 117 1.10 -11.03 -2.96
N ALA A 118 1.65 -9.93 -2.45
CA ALA A 118 2.81 -9.27 -3.04
C ALA A 118 4.10 -10.03 -2.67
N ILE A 119 4.62 -10.84 -3.60
CA ILE A 119 5.86 -11.60 -3.38
C ILE A 119 7.04 -10.61 -3.25
N GLY A 120 7.92 -10.83 -2.26
CA GLY A 120 9.09 -9.97 -2.01
C GLY A 120 8.80 -8.66 -1.28
N LEU A 121 7.55 -8.39 -0.92
CA LEU A 121 7.09 -7.17 -0.22
C LEU A 121 6.50 -7.49 1.16
N ARG A 122 7.01 -8.55 1.79
CA ARG A 122 6.45 -9.12 3.01
C ARG A 122 7.55 -9.42 4.00
N ASP A 123 7.22 -9.24 5.28
CA ASP A 123 8.05 -9.56 6.42
C ASP A 123 7.33 -10.59 7.30
N ASP A 124 8.02 -11.63 7.72
CA ASP A 124 7.41 -12.76 8.44
C ASP A 124 6.95 -12.39 9.85
N ALA A 125 7.66 -11.48 10.52
CA ALA A 125 7.29 -11.01 11.84
C ALA A 125 6.03 -10.13 11.76
N LEU A 126 5.99 -9.18 10.81
CA LEU A 126 4.82 -8.36 10.55
C LEU A 126 3.63 -9.20 10.05
N ASN A 127 3.87 -10.21 9.21
CA ASN A 127 2.84 -11.14 8.78
C ASN A 127 2.15 -11.82 9.98
N SER A 128 2.96 -12.30 10.93
CA SER A 128 2.49 -12.93 12.17
C SER A 128 1.74 -11.94 13.06
N ALA A 129 2.26 -10.71 13.19
CA ALA A 129 1.63 -9.64 13.97
C ALA A 129 0.27 -9.22 13.39
N ILE A 130 0.16 -9.06 12.06
CA ILE A 130 -1.10 -8.76 11.37
C ILE A 130 -2.10 -9.92 11.58
N GLY A 131 -1.64 -11.16 11.46
CA GLY A 131 -2.48 -12.34 11.71
C GLY A 131 -3.06 -12.35 13.12
N ALA A 132 -2.23 -12.08 14.13
CA ALA A 132 -2.68 -11.95 15.52
C ALA A 132 -3.63 -10.75 15.71
N ALA A 133 -3.38 -9.62 15.05
CA ALA A 133 -4.23 -8.43 15.13
C ALA A 133 -5.63 -8.68 14.53
N LEU A 134 -5.71 -9.42 13.42
CA LEU A 134 -6.98 -9.80 12.78
C LEU A 134 -7.87 -10.68 13.68
N MET A 135 -7.27 -11.44 14.60
CA MET A 135 -8.01 -12.27 15.55
C MET A 135 -8.62 -11.47 16.72
N LYS A 136 -8.20 -10.21 16.93
CA LYS A 136 -8.67 -9.38 18.06
C LYS A 136 -10.04 -8.73 17.81
N GLY A 137 -10.50 -8.68 16.56
CA GLY A 137 -11.82 -8.15 16.23
C GLY A 137 -11.98 -7.74 14.76
N PRO A 138 -13.20 -7.34 14.36
CA PRO A 138 -13.51 -6.99 12.97
C PRO A 138 -13.00 -5.60 12.55
N LEU A 139 -12.43 -4.83 13.48
CA LEU A 139 -11.96 -3.46 13.27
C LEU A 139 -10.45 -3.39 13.53
N ALA A 140 -9.76 -2.58 12.73
CA ALA A 140 -8.43 -2.08 13.05
C ALA A 140 -8.57 -0.67 13.64
N PRO A 141 -8.41 -0.45 14.95
CA PRO A 141 -8.48 0.88 15.54
C PRO A 141 -7.19 1.67 15.21
N VAL A 142 -7.07 2.11 13.96
CA VAL A 142 -5.91 2.85 13.45
C VAL A 142 -6.41 4.19 12.93
N ASN A 143 -5.77 5.28 13.39
CA ASN A 143 -6.03 6.64 12.93
C ASN A 143 -4.75 7.33 12.38
N ARG A 144 -3.56 6.75 12.60
CA ARG A 144 -2.28 7.37 12.30
C ARG A 144 -1.24 6.35 11.84
N LEU A 145 -0.38 6.81 10.92
CA LEU A 145 0.92 6.21 10.67
C LEU A 145 1.99 7.15 11.22
N ARG A 146 2.97 6.60 11.93
CA ARG A 146 4.17 7.34 12.33
C ARG A 146 5.44 6.63 11.87
N ARG A 147 6.51 7.40 11.72
CA ARG A 147 7.83 6.93 11.28
C ARG A 147 8.96 7.23 12.28
N ASP A 148 8.65 7.94 13.36
CA ASP A 148 9.60 8.13 14.46
C ASP A 148 9.83 6.81 15.20
N SER A 149 11.06 6.62 15.69
CA SER A 149 11.40 5.47 16.52
C SER A 149 10.77 5.61 17.90
N HIS A 150 10.10 4.56 18.35
CA HIS A 150 9.56 4.47 19.71
C HIS A 150 9.36 3.01 20.12
N GLU A 151 9.29 2.77 21.42
CA GLU A 151 9.03 1.44 21.97
C GLU A 151 7.60 0.95 21.63
N PRO A 152 7.42 -0.35 21.34
CA PRO A 152 6.09 -0.94 21.17
C PRO A 152 5.23 -0.72 22.41
N GLY A 153 3.96 -0.39 22.21
CA GLY A 153 3.04 -0.09 23.30
C GLY A 153 1.58 -0.38 22.96
N PRO A 154 0.65 -0.19 23.91
CA PRO A 154 -0.76 -0.55 23.74
C PRO A 154 -1.49 0.27 22.67
N ALA A 155 -0.96 1.43 22.28
CA ALA A 155 -1.50 2.23 21.18
C ALA A 155 -1.09 1.70 19.78
N CYS A 156 -0.17 0.73 19.71
CA CYS A 156 0.30 0.16 18.46
C CYS A 156 -0.65 -0.96 18.03
N TRP A 157 -1.27 -0.80 16.86
CA TRP A 157 -1.98 -1.88 16.21
C TRP A 157 -1.03 -2.78 15.43
N LEU A 158 -0.09 -2.17 14.70
CA LEU A 158 1.02 -2.83 14.02
C LEU A 158 2.28 -1.99 14.17
N HIS A 159 3.28 -2.52 14.86
CA HIS A 159 4.57 -1.88 15.08
C HIS A 159 5.64 -2.57 14.24
N GLY A 160 6.38 -1.80 13.47
CA GLY A 160 7.48 -2.27 12.64
C GLY A 160 8.74 -1.44 12.83
N PRO A 161 9.84 -1.81 12.17
CA PRO A 161 11.16 -1.19 12.41
C PRO A 161 11.21 0.31 12.08
N THR A 162 10.53 0.73 11.02
CA THR A 162 10.54 2.13 10.52
C THR A 162 9.15 2.77 10.54
N PHE A 163 8.12 2.07 11.02
CA PHE A 163 6.77 2.59 11.05
C PHE A 163 5.95 2.01 12.21
N CYS A 164 4.92 2.73 12.62
CA CYS A 164 3.86 2.20 13.48
C CYS A 164 2.50 2.70 13.00
N LEU A 165 1.55 1.77 12.88
CA LEU A 165 0.13 2.04 12.73
C LEU A 165 -0.54 1.96 14.10
N GLY A 166 -1.19 3.04 14.52
CA GLY A 166 -1.76 3.13 15.86
C GLY A 166 -2.88 4.16 15.99
N MET A 167 -3.26 4.40 17.25
CA MET A 167 -4.22 5.42 17.68
C MET A 167 -3.53 6.70 18.21
#